data_AF-A0A496B7Z4-F1
#
_entry.id   AF-A0A496B7Z4-F1
#
_cell.length_a   1.000
_cell.length_b   1.000
_cell.length_c   1.000
_cell.angle_alpha   90.00
_cell.angle_beta   90.00
_cell.angle_gamma   90.00
#
_symmetry.space_group_name_H-M   'P 1'
#
loop_
_entity.id
_entity.type
_entity.pdbx_description
1 polymer ?
#
loop_
_entity_poly.entity_id
_entity_poly.type
_entity_poly.pdbx_seq_one_letter_code
_entity_poly.pdbx_strand_id
1 'polypeptide(L)'
;MVTHYLFVDELAFISDQLRVVFNRGAGDVTTHISFRDVQQFRKQLCAWDGAFVKPPMSLVSTCHLEMLYDFYRGKLNCSVFQGFDPADQELIRNEIAAYASREALDAFIGYRLRNWASIGLQSPKWKLYQNLVQDYYERTVSQERRTQIEDVERTLAQKTNLTPAAIHVRCVGELFFEVDEIRLMSKIRLDKYLEEVCRQVTGRKDPDGRRHQRLNMPDALQDSFQFFGLTYPIDLNALRERYRQLALSYHPDKGGSLEMMQRLNTAYRRISDYLRQTETDRPS
;
A
#
# COMPACT_ATOMS: atom_id res chain seq x y z
N MET A 1 22.88 25.01 -4.80
CA MET A 1 23.23 23.67 -4.27
C MET A 1 22.09 23.00 -3.52
N VAL A 2 21.30 23.70 -2.68
CA VAL A 2 20.23 23.07 -1.87
C VAL A 2 19.12 22.39 -2.71
N THR A 3 18.82 22.90 -3.91
CA THR A 3 17.77 22.36 -4.79
C THR A 3 18.09 21.01 -5.43
N HIS A 4 19.37 20.63 -5.57
CA HIS A 4 19.75 19.36 -6.21
C HIS A 4 19.55 18.14 -5.29
N TYR A 5 19.66 18.30 -3.98
CA TYR A 5 19.50 17.17 -3.05
C TYR A 5 18.05 16.72 -2.91
N LEU A 6 17.08 17.63 -3.06
CA LEU A 6 15.67 17.35 -2.80
C LEU A 6 15.04 16.39 -3.81
N PHE A 7 15.50 16.33 -5.06
CA PHE A 7 14.90 15.43 -6.06
C PHE A 7 15.49 14.02 -6.02
N VAL A 8 16.73 13.86 -5.55
CA VAL A 8 17.36 12.54 -5.40
C VAL A 8 16.51 11.70 -4.46
N ASP A 9 16.09 12.26 -3.33
CA ASP A 9 15.28 11.56 -2.34
C ASP A 9 13.86 11.22 -2.84
N GLU A 10 13.28 12.03 -3.72
CA GLU A 10 11.92 11.82 -4.26
C GLU A 10 11.79 10.57 -5.13
N LEU A 11 12.87 10.08 -5.75
CA LEU A 11 12.84 8.89 -6.61
C LEU A 11 13.84 7.81 -6.19
N ALA A 12 14.85 8.12 -5.38
CA ALA A 12 15.81 7.13 -4.86
C ALA A 12 15.17 6.12 -3.90
N PHE A 13 13.93 6.34 -3.46
CA PHE A 13 13.18 5.33 -2.72
C PHE A 13 12.77 4.14 -3.62
N ILE A 14 12.71 4.31 -4.93
CA ILE A 14 12.35 3.25 -5.87
C ILE A 14 13.40 2.12 -5.87
N SER A 15 14.68 2.47 -5.95
CA SER A 15 15.77 1.50 -5.85
C SER A 15 17.14 2.13 -5.53
N ASP A 16 18.05 1.31 -5.01
CA ASP A 16 19.42 1.76 -4.70
C ASP A 16 20.22 2.07 -5.97
N GLN A 17 19.88 1.43 -7.09
CA GLN A 17 20.49 1.72 -8.39
C GLN A 17 20.18 3.15 -8.84
N LEU A 18 18.93 3.59 -8.69
CA LEU A 18 18.56 4.97 -9.01
C LEU A 18 19.25 5.99 -8.11
N ARG A 19 19.44 5.66 -6.82
CA ARG A 19 20.23 6.50 -5.92
C ARG A 19 21.64 6.71 -6.45
N VAL A 20 22.30 5.65 -6.93
CA VAL A 20 23.65 5.73 -7.52
C VAL A 20 23.64 6.60 -8.78
N VAL A 21 22.68 6.37 -9.70
CA VAL A 21 22.54 7.15 -10.93
C VAL A 21 22.34 8.64 -10.63
N PHE A 22 21.38 8.97 -9.77
CA PHE A 22 21.08 10.36 -9.43
C PHE A 22 22.22 11.04 -8.66
N ASN A 23 22.94 10.32 -7.79
CA ASN A 23 24.12 10.86 -7.12
C ASN A 23 25.26 11.17 -8.09
N ARG A 24 25.48 10.33 -9.13
CA ARG A 24 26.46 10.64 -10.18
C ARG A 24 26.04 11.85 -11.00
N GLY A 25 24.75 11.93 -11.34
CA GLY A 25 24.20 13.05 -12.11
C GLY A 25 24.15 14.37 -11.36
N ALA A 26 24.16 14.38 -10.02
CA ALA A 26 24.01 15.61 -9.22
C ALA A 26 25.14 16.64 -9.40
N GLY A 27 26.31 16.22 -9.91
CA GLY A 27 27.44 17.11 -10.20
C GLY A 27 27.53 17.58 -11.66
N ASP A 28 26.69 17.06 -12.55
CA ASP A 28 26.72 17.39 -13.97
C ASP A 28 25.77 18.58 -14.26
N VAL A 29 26.26 19.57 -14.99
CA VAL A 29 25.47 20.76 -15.37
C VAL A 29 24.46 20.41 -16.48
N THR A 30 24.67 19.30 -17.19
CA THR A 30 23.78 18.88 -18.29
C THR A 30 22.53 18.15 -17.80
N THR A 31 22.53 17.63 -16.57
CA THR A 31 21.43 16.90 -15.92
C THR A 31 20.54 17.84 -15.09
N HIS A 32 20.26 19.05 -15.60
CA HIS A 32 19.36 19.98 -14.92
C HIS A 32 17.90 19.51 -15.02
N ILE A 33 17.44 18.78 -14.01
CA ILE A 33 16.04 18.46 -13.81
C ILE A 33 15.47 19.35 -12.72
N SER A 34 14.36 20.03 -13.00
CA SER A 34 13.69 20.83 -11.98
C SER A 34 12.94 19.94 -10.99
N PHE A 35 12.95 20.30 -9.71
CA PHE A 35 12.15 19.62 -8.68
C PHE A 35 10.66 19.55 -9.06
N ARG A 36 10.15 20.59 -9.74
CA ARG A 36 8.78 20.64 -10.25
C ARG A 36 8.51 19.53 -11.27
N ASP A 37 9.44 19.27 -12.18
CA ASP A 37 9.28 18.23 -13.20
C ASP A 37 9.31 16.84 -12.58
N VAL A 38 10.18 16.61 -11.58
CA VAL A 38 10.20 15.35 -10.81
C VAL A 38 8.90 15.14 -10.04
N GLN A 39 8.39 16.17 -9.36
CA GLN A 39 7.10 16.12 -8.66
C GLN A 39 5.95 15.82 -9.62
N GLN A 40 5.92 16.48 -10.79
CA GLN A 40 4.88 16.23 -11.79
C GLN A 40 4.98 14.83 -12.41
N PHE A 41 6.21 14.32 -12.59
CA PHE A 41 6.45 12.96 -13.03
C PHE A 41 6.01 11.93 -11.97
N ARG A 42 6.33 12.16 -10.69
CA ARG A 42 5.98 11.27 -9.58
C ARG A 42 4.47 11.01 -9.48
N LYS A 43 3.63 12.00 -9.82
CA LYS A 43 2.18 11.82 -9.89
C LYS A 43 1.75 10.72 -10.88
N GLN A 44 2.54 10.44 -11.91
CA GLN A 44 2.28 9.34 -12.85
C GLN A 44 2.57 7.97 -12.23
N LEU A 45 3.29 7.91 -11.11
CA LEU A 45 3.73 6.68 -10.44
C LEU A 45 2.90 6.31 -9.22
N CYS A 46 2.16 7.24 -8.62
CA CYS A 46 1.36 6.97 -7.42
C CYS A 46 -0.07 6.56 -7.80
N ALA A 47 -0.49 5.33 -7.51
CA ALA A 47 -1.78 4.80 -7.99
C ALA A 47 -3.02 5.58 -7.53
N TRP A 48 -2.89 6.36 -6.45
CA TRP A 48 -3.93 7.20 -5.88
C TRP A 48 -4.07 8.56 -6.58
N ASP A 49 -3.09 8.95 -7.40
CA ASP A 49 -3.11 10.21 -8.14
C ASP A 49 -3.91 10.08 -9.44
N GLY A 50 -4.61 11.14 -9.84
CA GLY A 50 -5.38 11.18 -11.09
C GLY A 50 -4.52 11.09 -12.34
N ALA A 51 -3.24 11.47 -12.26
CA ALA A 51 -2.28 11.38 -13.35
C ALA A 51 -1.63 9.99 -13.48
N PHE A 52 -1.93 9.06 -12.57
CA PHE A 52 -1.41 7.70 -12.65
C PHE A 52 -1.83 7.01 -13.95
N VAL A 53 -0.86 6.40 -14.63
CA VAL A 53 -1.13 5.65 -15.86
C VAL A 53 -1.82 4.34 -15.51
N LYS A 54 -3.16 4.32 -15.61
CA LYS A 54 -3.97 3.15 -15.25
C LYS A 54 -3.82 2.02 -16.28
N PRO A 55 -3.40 0.81 -15.86
CA PRO A 55 -3.34 -0.34 -16.73
C PRO A 55 -4.75 -0.91 -16.98
N PRO A 56 -4.99 -1.59 -18.11
CA PRO A 56 -6.25 -2.31 -18.32
C PRO A 56 -6.50 -3.31 -17.20
N MET A 57 -7.71 -3.38 -16.64
CA MET A 57 -8.01 -4.33 -15.57
C MET A 57 -7.82 -5.80 -15.98
N SER A 58 -8.01 -6.11 -17.27
CA SER A 58 -7.69 -7.43 -17.82
C SER A 58 -6.22 -7.79 -17.59
N LEU A 59 -5.31 -6.82 -17.78
CA LEU A 59 -3.88 -6.98 -17.55
C LEU A 59 -3.56 -7.16 -16.06
N VAL A 60 -4.09 -6.29 -15.18
CA VAL A 60 -3.84 -6.39 -13.74
C VAL A 60 -4.32 -7.73 -13.20
N SER A 61 -5.50 -8.19 -13.65
CA SER A 61 -6.16 -9.40 -13.17
C SER A 61 -5.38 -10.70 -13.38
N THR A 62 -4.36 -10.68 -14.26
CA THR A 62 -3.48 -11.82 -14.50
C THR A 62 -2.43 -11.99 -13.40
N CYS A 63 -2.14 -10.94 -12.63
CA CYS A 63 -1.03 -10.90 -11.67
C CYS A 63 0.35 -11.19 -12.30
N HIS A 64 0.53 -11.00 -13.61
CA HIS A 64 1.85 -11.13 -14.26
C HIS A 64 2.60 -9.80 -14.23
N LEU A 65 3.58 -9.70 -13.32
CA LEU A 65 4.43 -8.52 -13.16
C LEU A 65 5.14 -8.12 -14.46
N GLU A 66 5.61 -9.08 -15.25
CA GLU A 66 6.31 -8.82 -16.51
C GLU A 66 5.43 -8.09 -17.53
N MET A 67 4.16 -8.48 -17.66
CA MET A 67 3.25 -7.83 -18.59
C MET A 67 2.89 -6.40 -18.14
N LEU A 68 2.80 -6.17 -16.83
CA LEU A 68 2.63 -4.82 -16.29
C LEU A 68 3.89 -3.98 -16.49
N TYR A 69 5.06 -4.58 -16.33
CA TYR A 69 6.34 -3.95 -16.58
C TYR A 69 6.44 -3.47 -18.03
N ASP A 70 6.14 -4.34 -18.99
CA ASP A 70 6.15 -3.97 -20.42
C ASP A 70 5.14 -2.86 -20.72
N PHE A 71 3.96 -2.92 -20.11
CA PHE A 71 2.96 -1.87 -20.21
C PHE A 71 3.51 -0.52 -19.71
N TYR A 72 4.07 -0.46 -18.49
CA TYR A 72 4.58 0.79 -17.93
C TYR A 72 5.81 1.31 -18.66
N ARG A 73 6.71 0.41 -19.07
CA ARG A 73 7.90 0.74 -19.87
C ARG A 73 7.53 1.42 -21.19
N GLY A 74 6.41 1.03 -21.81
CA GLY A 74 5.89 1.62 -23.04
C GLY A 74 4.98 2.84 -22.84
N LYS A 75 4.51 3.13 -21.63
CA LYS A 75 3.51 4.18 -21.37
C LYS A 75 4.01 5.36 -20.55
N LEU A 76 5.00 5.17 -19.68
CA LEU A 76 5.53 6.25 -18.86
C LEU A 76 6.40 7.19 -19.69
N ASN A 77 6.14 8.49 -19.58
CA ASN A 77 6.96 9.49 -20.23
C ASN A 77 8.18 9.85 -19.36
N CYS A 78 9.30 9.23 -19.65
CA CYS A 78 10.58 9.45 -18.98
C CYS A 78 11.40 10.61 -19.59
N SER A 79 10.80 11.51 -20.39
CA SER A 79 11.52 12.61 -21.06
C SER A 79 12.21 13.57 -20.08
N VAL A 80 11.72 13.65 -18.85
CA VAL A 80 12.34 14.43 -17.77
C VAL A 80 13.79 14.00 -17.49
N PHE A 81 14.18 12.77 -17.85
CA PHE A 81 15.51 12.21 -17.62
C PHE A 81 16.43 12.27 -18.86
N GLN A 82 16.07 12.99 -19.92
CA GLN A 82 16.85 13.04 -21.18
C GLN A 82 18.29 13.59 -21.02
N GLY A 83 18.58 14.30 -19.93
CA GLY A 83 19.93 14.81 -19.63
C GLY A 83 20.91 13.76 -19.11
N PHE A 84 20.46 12.56 -18.73
CA PHE A 84 21.35 11.48 -18.28
C PHE A 84 22.04 10.76 -19.46
N ASP A 85 23.13 10.04 -19.19
CA ASP A 85 23.72 9.12 -20.17
C ASP A 85 22.68 8.07 -20.66
N PRO A 86 22.70 7.64 -21.93
CA PRO A 86 21.72 6.66 -22.44
C PRO A 86 21.60 5.37 -21.62
N ALA A 87 22.70 4.84 -21.05
CA ALA A 87 22.64 3.65 -20.20
C ALA A 87 21.90 3.94 -18.88
N ASP A 88 22.12 5.13 -18.30
CA ASP A 88 21.43 5.58 -17.10
C ASP A 88 19.96 5.88 -17.37
N GLN A 89 19.62 6.45 -18.54
CA GLN A 89 18.22 6.64 -18.95
C GLN A 89 17.45 5.32 -19.05
N GLU A 90 18.09 4.30 -19.62
CA GLU A 90 17.51 2.96 -19.74
C GLU A 90 17.32 2.31 -18.37
N LEU A 91 18.32 2.39 -17.50
CA LEU A 91 18.20 1.94 -16.11
C LEU A 91 17.08 2.67 -15.36
N ILE A 92 17.01 4.00 -15.47
CA ILE A 92 15.95 4.83 -14.89
C ILE A 92 14.57 4.35 -15.34
N ARG A 93 14.39 4.16 -16.66
CA ARG A 93 13.14 3.66 -17.23
C ARG A 93 12.75 2.29 -16.67
N ASN A 94 13.71 1.39 -16.55
CA ASN A 94 13.47 0.02 -16.10
C ASN A 94 13.06 -0.03 -14.63
N GLU A 95 13.77 0.68 -13.76
CA GLU A 95 13.47 0.72 -12.33
C GLU A 95 12.11 1.38 -12.05
N ILE A 96 11.80 2.47 -12.76
CA ILE A 96 10.50 3.15 -12.65
C ILE A 96 9.36 2.25 -13.14
N ALA A 97 9.51 1.60 -14.29
CA ALA A 97 8.48 0.70 -14.81
C ALA A 97 8.23 -0.49 -13.86
N ALA A 98 9.30 -1.04 -13.27
CA ALA A 98 9.20 -2.10 -12.28
C ALA A 98 8.46 -1.62 -11.02
N TYR A 99 8.75 -0.42 -10.53
CA TYR A 99 8.03 0.19 -9.40
C TYR A 99 6.56 0.43 -9.71
N ALA A 100 6.24 1.07 -10.83
CA ALA A 100 4.85 1.34 -11.22
C ALA A 100 4.02 0.05 -11.37
N SER A 101 4.66 -1.05 -11.80
CA SER A 101 4.03 -2.37 -11.89
C SER A 101 3.63 -2.92 -10.52
N ARG A 102 4.53 -2.78 -9.53
CA ARG A 102 4.28 -3.20 -8.14
C ARG A 102 3.20 -2.34 -7.49
N GLU A 103 3.30 -1.02 -7.63
CA GLU A 103 2.30 -0.06 -7.13
C GLU A 103 0.91 -0.36 -7.72
N ALA A 104 0.82 -0.66 -9.02
CA ALA A 104 -0.44 -1.05 -9.66
C ALA A 104 -1.00 -2.34 -9.07
N LEU A 105 -0.17 -3.38 -8.90
CA LEU A 105 -0.64 -4.62 -8.31
C LEU A 105 -1.13 -4.41 -6.87
N ASP A 106 -0.39 -3.69 -6.04
CA ASP A 106 -0.79 -3.37 -4.67
C ASP A 106 -2.14 -2.67 -4.65
N ALA A 107 -2.27 -1.57 -5.40
CA ALA A 107 -3.44 -0.70 -5.38
C ALA A 107 -4.71 -1.38 -5.92
N PHE A 108 -4.61 -2.14 -7.02
CA PHE A 108 -5.79 -2.69 -7.69
C PHE A 108 -6.17 -4.10 -7.23
N ILE A 109 -5.21 -4.89 -6.74
CA ILE A 109 -5.43 -6.30 -6.39
C ILE A 109 -4.92 -6.64 -4.99
N GLY A 110 -3.68 -6.27 -4.65
CA GLY A 110 -3.02 -6.64 -3.39
C GLY A 110 -3.88 -6.30 -2.17
N TYR A 111 -4.31 -5.04 -2.04
CA TYR A 111 -5.19 -4.61 -0.95
C TYR A 111 -6.50 -5.40 -0.88
N ARG A 112 -7.12 -5.71 -2.03
CA ARG A 112 -8.38 -6.46 -2.06
C ARG A 112 -8.19 -7.90 -1.63
N LEU A 113 -7.15 -8.57 -2.15
CA LEU A 113 -6.84 -9.95 -1.81
C LEU A 113 -6.45 -10.07 -0.34
N ARG A 114 -5.65 -9.13 0.19
CA ARG A 114 -5.31 -9.04 1.61
C ARG A 114 -6.56 -8.90 2.48
N ASN A 115 -7.48 -8.01 2.12
CA ASN A 115 -8.72 -7.81 2.87
C ASN A 115 -9.60 -9.08 2.86
N TRP A 116 -9.72 -9.76 1.72
CA TRP A 116 -10.41 -11.04 1.64
C TRP A 116 -9.74 -12.13 2.48
N ALA A 117 -8.42 -12.26 2.41
CA ALA A 117 -7.66 -13.21 3.22
C ALA A 117 -7.84 -12.95 4.72
N SER A 118 -7.97 -11.67 5.13
CA SER A 118 -8.17 -11.27 6.52
C SER A 118 -9.51 -11.74 7.12
N ILE A 119 -10.52 -11.96 6.29
CA ILE A 119 -11.82 -12.54 6.68
C ILE A 119 -11.90 -14.04 6.37
N GLY A 120 -10.76 -14.69 6.12
CA GLY A 120 -10.66 -16.13 5.89
C GLY A 120 -10.91 -16.58 4.44
N LEU A 121 -11.17 -15.66 3.51
CA LEU A 121 -11.34 -15.99 2.09
C LEU A 121 -9.98 -16.12 1.39
N GLN A 122 -9.50 -17.36 1.32
CA GLN A 122 -8.27 -17.70 0.59
C GLN A 122 -8.59 -17.92 -0.89
N SER A 123 -7.82 -17.31 -1.78
CA SER A 123 -7.92 -17.54 -3.23
C SER A 123 -6.58 -17.96 -3.82
N PRO A 124 -6.55 -18.75 -4.91
CA PRO A 124 -5.30 -19.05 -5.62
C PRO A 124 -4.54 -17.79 -6.04
N LYS A 125 -5.27 -16.71 -6.37
CA LYS A 125 -4.68 -15.42 -6.71
C LYS A 125 -3.96 -14.76 -5.52
N TRP A 126 -4.48 -14.92 -4.30
CA TRP A 126 -3.81 -14.43 -3.10
C TRP A 126 -2.49 -15.14 -2.88
N LYS A 127 -2.48 -16.47 -2.96
CA LYS A 127 -1.23 -17.25 -2.84
C LYS A 127 -0.21 -16.87 -3.92
N LEU A 128 -0.67 -16.70 -5.17
CA LEU A 128 0.19 -16.23 -6.26
C LEU A 128 0.80 -14.87 -5.94
N TYR A 129 -0.02 -13.92 -5.48
CA TYR A 129 0.44 -12.59 -5.13
C TYR A 129 1.42 -12.61 -3.93
N GLN A 130 1.16 -13.40 -2.89
CA GLN A 130 2.09 -13.60 -1.77
C GLN A 130 3.45 -14.12 -2.23
N ASN A 131 3.47 -15.08 -3.16
CA ASN A 131 4.72 -15.58 -3.72
C ASN A 131 5.50 -14.46 -4.45
N LEU A 132 4.81 -13.60 -5.21
CA LEU A 132 5.47 -12.49 -5.90
C LEU A 132 6.08 -11.48 -4.91
N VAL A 133 5.38 -11.17 -3.81
CA VAL A 133 5.88 -10.29 -2.74
C VAL A 133 7.08 -10.94 -2.04
N GLN A 134 7.01 -12.24 -1.76
CA GLN A 134 8.12 -13.00 -1.17
C GLN A 134 9.36 -13.00 -2.08
N ASP A 135 9.20 -13.33 -3.36
CA ASP A 135 10.29 -13.32 -4.34
C ASP A 135 10.92 -11.93 -4.49
N TYR A 136 10.12 -10.87 -4.28
CA TYR A 136 10.62 -9.50 -4.27
C TYR A 136 11.41 -9.18 -3.00
N TYR A 137 10.89 -9.57 -1.83
CA TYR A 137 11.59 -9.44 -0.54
C TYR A 137 12.96 -10.11 -0.58
N GLU A 138 13.03 -11.35 -1.06
CA GLU A 138 14.28 -12.13 -1.08
C GLU A 138 15.36 -11.51 -1.99
N ARG A 139 14.95 -10.80 -3.04
CA ARG A 139 15.87 -10.14 -3.97
C ARG A 139 16.30 -8.76 -3.52
N THR A 140 15.44 -8.02 -2.80
CA THR A 140 15.64 -6.59 -2.55
C THR A 140 16.04 -6.25 -1.12
N VAL A 141 15.68 -7.08 -0.14
CA VAL A 141 16.06 -6.87 1.24
C VAL A 141 17.42 -7.51 1.51
N SER A 142 18.37 -6.72 2.04
CA SER A 142 19.73 -7.19 2.28
C SER A 142 19.77 -8.37 3.26
N GLN A 143 20.79 -9.23 3.12
CA GLN A 143 20.97 -10.38 4.02
C GLN A 143 21.02 -9.98 5.50
N GLU A 144 21.70 -8.87 5.82
CA GLU A 144 21.77 -8.36 7.19
C GLU A 144 20.38 -8.07 7.78
N ARG A 145 19.49 -7.40 7.02
CA ARG A 145 18.12 -7.11 7.45
C ARG A 145 17.29 -8.38 7.57
N ARG A 146 17.45 -9.32 6.63
CA ARG A 146 16.75 -10.62 6.69
C ARG A 146 17.12 -11.38 7.96
N THR A 147 18.40 -11.42 8.32
CA THR A 147 18.85 -12.05 9.58
C THR A 147 18.28 -11.36 10.82
N GLN A 148 18.19 -10.01 10.83
CA GLN A 148 17.54 -9.28 11.92
C GLN A 148 16.05 -9.65 12.06
N ILE A 149 15.34 -9.77 10.93
CA ILE A 149 13.94 -10.20 10.89
C ILE A 149 13.80 -11.64 11.41
N GLU A 150 14.63 -12.57 10.94
CA GLU A 150 14.65 -13.98 11.36
C GLU A 150 14.88 -14.16 12.87
N ASP A 151 15.74 -13.34 13.48
CA ASP A 151 15.98 -13.38 14.93
C ASP A 151 14.73 -12.94 15.73
N VAL A 152 13.99 -11.96 15.22
CA VAL A 152 12.70 -11.54 15.79
C VAL A 152 11.64 -12.61 15.59
N GLU A 153 11.59 -13.24 14.42
CA GLU A 153 10.68 -14.35 14.14
C GLU A 153 10.90 -15.51 15.09
N ARG A 154 12.16 -15.90 15.33
CA ARG A 154 12.53 -16.95 16.29
C ARG A 154 12.05 -16.58 17.69
N THR A 155 12.22 -15.33 18.09
CA THR A 155 11.75 -14.83 19.39
C THR A 155 10.23 -14.90 19.52
N LEU A 156 9.49 -14.55 18.46
CA LEU A 156 8.02 -14.62 18.45
C LEU A 156 7.48 -16.05 18.41
N ALA A 157 8.16 -16.94 17.71
CA ALA A 157 7.82 -18.36 17.65
C ALA A 157 7.93 -19.03 19.03
N GLN A 158 8.86 -18.57 19.88
CA GLN A 158 8.98 -19.04 21.27
C GLN A 158 7.91 -18.47 22.20
N LYS A 159 7.36 -17.30 21.89
CA LYS A 159 6.46 -16.55 22.78
C LYS A 159 4.99 -16.67 22.41
N THR A 160 4.67 -17.23 21.25
CA THR A 160 3.30 -17.31 20.71
C THR A 160 3.01 -18.67 20.12
N ASN A 161 1.73 -18.99 19.95
CA ASN A 161 1.29 -20.21 19.26
C ASN A 161 1.10 -19.99 17.75
N LEU A 162 1.64 -18.90 17.18
CA LEU A 162 1.53 -18.63 15.76
C LEU A 162 2.47 -19.54 14.96
N THR A 163 2.08 -19.87 13.73
CA THR A 163 2.95 -20.59 12.81
C THR A 163 4.09 -19.68 12.34
N PRO A 164 5.28 -20.23 12.01
CA PRO A 164 6.37 -19.43 11.46
C PRO A 164 5.96 -18.60 10.24
N ALA A 165 5.13 -19.16 9.34
CA ALA A 165 4.59 -18.45 8.20
C ALA A 165 3.72 -17.24 8.59
N ALA A 166 2.87 -17.38 9.61
CA ALA A 166 2.05 -16.27 10.11
C ALA A 166 2.91 -15.17 10.75
N ILE A 167 4.00 -15.53 11.43
CA ILE A 167 4.94 -14.57 12.01
C ILE A 167 5.72 -13.87 10.89
N HIS A 168 6.21 -14.62 9.91
CA HIS A 168 6.96 -14.08 8.76
C HIS A 168 6.17 -13.02 8.00
N VAL A 169 4.91 -13.32 7.66
CA VAL A 169 4.00 -12.38 7.00
C VAL A 169 3.81 -11.09 7.82
N ARG A 170 3.86 -11.17 9.16
CA ARG A 170 3.75 -9.99 10.03
C ARG A 170 5.03 -9.16 10.07
N CYS A 171 6.19 -9.80 9.94
CA CYS A 171 7.48 -9.12 9.93
C CYS A 171 7.77 -8.49 8.57
N VAL A 172 7.56 -9.23 7.48
CA VAL A 172 7.94 -8.83 6.11
C VAL A 172 6.88 -7.97 5.43
N GLY A 173 5.62 -8.05 5.89
CA GLY A 173 4.50 -7.44 5.21
C GLY A 173 3.85 -8.38 4.19
N GLU A 174 2.75 -7.90 3.63
CA GLU A 174 1.85 -8.57 2.72
C GLU A 174 1.81 -7.91 1.34
N LEU A 175 2.39 -6.72 1.19
CA LEU A 175 2.30 -5.87 -0.02
C LEU A 175 3.70 -5.41 -0.46
N PHE A 176 3.90 -5.09 -1.74
CA PHE A 176 5.21 -4.65 -2.25
C PHE A 176 5.69 -3.38 -1.56
N PHE A 177 4.80 -2.42 -1.29
CA PHE A 177 5.21 -1.18 -0.62
C PHE A 177 5.74 -1.43 0.80
N GLU A 178 5.22 -2.43 1.53
CA GLU A 178 5.68 -2.77 2.88
C GLU A 178 7.11 -3.33 2.82
N VAL A 179 7.42 -4.12 1.79
CA VAL A 179 8.79 -4.60 1.52
C VAL A 179 9.72 -3.43 1.16
N ASP A 180 9.27 -2.49 0.33
CA ASP A 180 10.04 -1.29 0.00
C ASP A 180 10.31 -0.43 1.25
N GLU A 181 9.35 -0.30 2.16
CA GLU A 181 9.58 0.35 3.45
C GLU A 181 10.67 -0.36 4.25
N ILE A 182 10.57 -1.68 4.44
CA ILE A 182 11.56 -2.47 5.19
C ILE A 182 12.96 -2.32 4.59
N ARG A 183 13.08 -2.33 3.25
CA ARG A 183 14.35 -2.11 2.56
C ARG A 183 14.98 -0.76 2.89
N LEU A 184 14.16 0.28 2.96
CA LEU A 184 14.59 1.67 3.13
C LEU A 184 14.71 2.14 4.59
N MET A 185 14.09 1.45 5.55
CA MET A 185 14.12 1.84 6.97
C MET A 185 15.57 1.99 7.46
N SER A 186 15.88 3.00 8.28
CA SER A 186 17.14 2.96 9.03
C SER A 186 17.13 1.78 10.01
N LYS A 187 18.30 1.32 10.46
CA LYS A 187 18.39 0.25 11.48
C LYS A 187 17.49 0.54 12.69
N ILE A 188 17.58 1.75 13.23
CA ILE A 188 16.75 2.19 14.38
C ILE A 188 15.25 2.13 14.06
N ARG A 189 14.84 2.48 12.83
CA ARG A 189 13.43 2.43 12.42
C ARG A 189 12.96 0.99 12.24
N LEU A 190 13.81 0.11 11.70
CA LEU A 190 13.53 -1.31 11.56
C LEU A 190 13.38 -1.98 12.94
N ASP A 191 14.27 -1.69 13.88
CA ASP A 191 14.19 -2.20 15.25
C ASP A 191 12.85 -1.82 15.89
N LYS A 192 12.47 -0.54 15.83
CA LYS A 192 11.17 -0.06 16.34
C LYS A 192 9.97 -0.70 15.65
N TYR A 193 10.05 -0.90 14.33
CA TYR A 193 9.00 -1.58 13.58
C TYR A 193 8.85 -3.04 14.04
N LEU A 194 9.96 -3.76 14.22
CA LEU A 194 9.93 -5.14 14.68
C LEU A 194 9.47 -5.28 16.14
N GLU A 195 9.82 -4.32 17.01
CA GLU A 195 9.26 -4.22 18.37
C GLU A 195 7.73 -4.04 18.33
N GLU A 196 7.23 -3.20 17.42
CA GLU A 196 5.80 -2.99 17.23
C GLU A 196 5.10 -4.25 16.73
N VAL A 197 5.68 -4.95 15.75
CA VAL A 197 5.19 -6.26 15.29
C VAL A 197 5.14 -7.24 16.45
N CYS A 198 6.19 -7.31 17.28
CA CYS A 198 6.21 -8.16 18.46
C CYS A 198 5.08 -7.83 19.44
N ARG A 199 4.84 -6.55 19.68
CA ARG A 199 3.79 -6.07 20.59
C ARG A 199 2.41 -6.46 20.09
N GLN A 200 2.14 -6.25 18.80
CA GLN A 200 0.88 -6.63 18.17
C GLN A 200 0.65 -8.15 18.20
N VAL A 201 1.68 -8.94 17.90
CA VAL A 201 1.61 -10.41 17.85
C VAL A 201 1.45 -11.03 19.23
N THR A 202 2.15 -10.52 20.25
CA THR A 202 2.08 -11.04 21.62
C THR A 202 0.86 -10.52 22.41
N GLY A 203 0.09 -9.59 21.83
CA GLY A 203 -1.11 -9.03 22.47
C GLY A 203 -0.80 -8.18 23.71
N ARG A 204 0.45 -7.73 23.89
CA ARG A 204 0.76 -6.72 24.92
C ARG A 204 -0.01 -5.45 24.58
N LYS A 205 -0.92 -5.06 25.46
CA LYS A 205 -1.60 -3.76 25.36
C LYS A 205 -0.53 -2.67 25.33
N ASP A 206 -0.72 -1.67 24.48
CA ASP A 206 -0.05 -0.36 24.59
C ASP A 206 -0.04 0.08 26.07
N PRO A 207 1.03 0.70 26.61
CA PRO A 207 0.98 1.33 27.93
C PRO A 207 -0.28 2.21 28.12
N ASP A 208 -0.74 2.83 27.03
CA ASP A 208 -1.94 3.67 26.96
C ASP A 208 -3.26 2.89 26.77
N GLY A 209 -3.23 1.55 26.77
CA GLY A 209 -4.41 0.69 26.62
C GLY A 209 -5.09 0.72 25.25
N ARG A 210 -4.59 1.52 24.29
CA ARG A 210 -5.16 1.63 22.94
C ARG A 210 -4.74 0.44 22.08
N ARG A 211 -5.53 -0.63 22.12
CA ARG A 211 -5.49 -1.64 21.05
C ARG A 211 -5.72 -0.89 19.73
N HIS A 212 -4.77 -0.98 18.80
CA HIS A 212 -5.08 -0.83 17.38
C HIS A 212 -6.01 -2.00 17.04
N GLN A 213 -7.29 -1.83 17.33
CA GLN A 213 -8.30 -2.82 16.99
C GLN A 213 -8.31 -2.88 15.47
N ARG A 214 -7.70 -3.92 14.89
CA ARG A 214 -8.38 -4.61 13.79
C ARG A 214 -9.73 -4.97 14.38
N LEU A 215 -10.74 -4.14 14.14
CA LEU A 215 -12.01 -4.32 14.81
C LEU A 215 -12.53 -5.68 14.41
N ASN A 216 -12.93 -6.45 15.41
CA ASN A 216 -13.74 -7.65 15.23
C ASN A 216 -15.15 -7.19 14.82
N MET A 217 -15.25 -6.45 13.71
CA MET A 217 -16.52 -6.04 13.13
C MET A 217 -17.10 -7.25 12.40
N PRO A 218 -18.38 -7.58 12.58
CA PRO A 218 -19.03 -8.59 11.76
C PRO A 218 -18.84 -8.32 10.26
N ASP A 219 -18.67 -9.34 9.44
CA ASP A 219 -18.41 -9.20 7.99
C ASP A 219 -19.42 -8.25 7.31
N ALA A 220 -20.70 -8.38 7.68
CA ALA A 220 -21.78 -7.55 7.16
C ALA A 220 -21.61 -6.03 7.44
N LEU A 221 -20.89 -5.68 8.50
CA LEU A 221 -20.54 -4.32 8.86
C LEU A 221 -19.31 -3.85 8.08
N GLN A 222 -18.30 -4.71 7.92
CA GLN A 222 -17.12 -4.42 7.10
C GLN A 222 -17.49 -4.18 5.63
N ASP A 223 -18.38 -5.01 5.07
CA ASP A 223 -18.95 -4.81 3.74
C ASP A 223 -19.68 -3.47 3.60
N SER A 224 -20.33 -3.02 4.69
CA SER A 224 -21.04 -1.75 4.70
C SER A 224 -20.04 -0.58 4.64
N PHE A 225 -18.95 -0.63 5.42
CA PHE A 225 -17.88 0.37 5.35
C PHE A 225 -17.23 0.43 3.96
N GLN A 226 -16.97 -0.74 3.38
CA GLN A 226 -16.42 -0.84 2.03
C GLN A 226 -17.39 -0.27 0.98
N PHE A 227 -18.69 -0.57 1.08
CA PHE A 227 -19.72 -0.01 0.20
C PHE A 227 -19.77 1.52 0.25
N PHE A 228 -19.53 2.11 1.42
CA PHE A 228 -19.46 3.56 1.61
C PHE A 228 -18.13 4.18 1.16
N GLY A 229 -17.08 3.36 0.99
CA GLY A 229 -15.71 3.83 0.79
C GLY A 229 -15.16 4.56 2.01
N LEU A 230 -15.50 4.10 3.21
CA LEU A 230 -15.09 4.69 4.48
C LEU A 230 -14.18 3.74 5.26
N THR A 231 -13.25 4.29 6.03
CA THR A 231 -12.34 3.55 6.91
C THR A 231 -12.57 3.99 8.36
N TYR A 232 -12.83 3.05 9.26
CA TYR A 232 -12.97 3.35 10.69
C TYR A 232 -11.62 3.78 11.31
N PRO A 233 -11.57 4.69 12.30
CA PRO A 233 -12.71 5.36 12.95
C PRO A 233 -13.31 6.48 12.12
N ILE A 234 -14.64 6.56 12.12
CA ILE A 234 -15.40 7.71 11.62
C ILE A 234 -16.43 8.11 12.66
N ASP A 235 -16.86 9.36 12.64
CA ASP A 235 -18.01 9.81 13.42
C ASP A 235 -19.32 9.70 12.62
N LEU A 236 -20.45 9.86 13.32
CA LEU A 236 -21.78 9.82 12.71
C LEU A 236 -22.01 10.94 11.68
N ASN A 237 -21.30 12.07 11.78
CA ASN A 237 -21.46 13.19 10.86
C ASN A 237 -20.80 12.89 9.52
N ALA A 238 -19.59 12.34 9.51
CA ALA A 238 -18.88 11.87 8.33
C ALA A 238 -19.69 10.79 7.59
N LEU A 239 -20.28 9.84 8.33
CA LEU A 239 -21.16 8.82 7.76
C LEU A 239 -22.40 9.45 7.08
N ARG A 240 -23.07 10.39 7.75
CA ARG A 240 -24.25 11.10 7.22
C ARG A 240 -23.93 11.85 5.94
N GLU A 241 -22.79 12.53 5.91
CA GLU A 241 -22.40 13.30 4.74
C GLU A 241 -22.13 12.38 3.54
N ARG A 242 -21.40 11.29 3.76
CA ARG A 242 -21.17 10.30 2.72
C ARG A 242 -22.45 9.64 2.23
N TYR A 243 -23.39 9.36 3.14
CA TYR A 243 -24.71 8.85 2.78
C TYR A 243 -25.46 9.79 1.84
N ARG A 244 -25.49 11.10 2.13
CA ARG A 244 -26.18 12.09 1.27
C ARG A 244 -25.59 12.11 -0.14
N GLN A 245 -24.26 12.08 -0.24
CA GLN A 245 -23.56 12.03 -1.53
C GLN A 245 -23.96 10.79 -2.34
N LEU A 246 -23.92 9.61 -1.73
CA LEU A 246 -24.27 8.35 -2.39
C LEU A 246 -25.77 8.27 -2.71
N ALA A 247 -26.64 8.80 -1.85
CA ALA A 247 -28.08 8.82 -2.05
C ALA A 247 -28.46 9.66 -3.28
N LEU A 248 -27.79 10.79 -3.50
CA LEU A 248 -27.99 11.60 -4.70
C LEU A 248 -27.61 10.84 -5.98
N SER A 249 -26.56 10.02 -5.94
CA SER A 249 -26.08 9.24 -7.08
C SER A 249 -26.92 7.99 -7.34
N TYR A 250 -27.43 7.34 -6.30
CA TYR A 250 -28.20 6.10 -6.42
C TYR A 250 -29.72 6.32 -6.45
N HIS A 251 -30.19 7.57 -6.40
CA HIS A 251 -31.61 7.86 -6.46
C HIS A 251 -32.23 7.40 -7.79
N PRO A 252 -33.34 6.64 -7.78
CA PRO A 252 -34.00 6.18 -9.01
C PRO A 252 -34.31 7.32 -9.99
N ASP A 253 -34.84 8.43 -9.47
CA ASP A 253 -35.18 9.61 -10.27
C ASP A 253 -33.97 10.33 -10.89
N LYS A 254 -32.75 9.99 -10.47
CA LYS A 254 -31.49 10.54 -11.00
C LYS A 254 -30.69 9.53 -11.83
N GLY A 255 -31.34 8.46 -12.28
CA GLY A 255 -30.72 7.40 -13.07
C GLY A 255 -30.05 6.31 -12.24
N GLY A 256 -30.25 6.31 -10.92
CA GLY A 256 -29.89 5.20 -10.05
C GLY A 256 -30.94 4.06 -10.09
N SER A 257 -30.81 3.10 -9.18
CA SER A 257 -31.75 1.98 -9.07
C SER A 257 -32.31 1.87 -7.66
N LEU A 258 -33.56 1.39 -7.57
CA LEU A 258 -34.22 1.12 -6.29
C LEU A 258 -33.40 0.13 -5.44
N GLU A 259 -32.82 -0.88 -6.08
CA GLU A 259 -31.95 -1.87 -5.45
C GLU A 259 -30.71 -1.23 -4.81
N MET A 260 -30.03 -0.34 -5.52
CA MET A 260 -28.85 0.36 -4.99
C MET A 260 -29.20 1.28 -3.82
N MET A 261 -30.35 1.94 -3.87
CA MET A 261 -30.83 2.77 -2.76
C MET A 261 -31.17 1.93 -1.52
N GLN A 262 -31.80 0.76 -1.71
CA GLN A 262 -32.07 -0.19 -0.62
C GLN A 262 -30.77 -0.71 0.02
N ARG A 263 -29.78 -1.05 -0.80
CA ARG A 263 -28.45 -1.48 -0.33
C ARG A 263 -27.75 -0.38 0.47
N LEU A 264 -27.80 0.87 -0.01
CA LEU A 264 -27.26 2.04 0.68
C LEU A 264 -27.92 2.25 2.05
N ASN A 265 -29.25 2.18 2.12
CA ASN A 265 -30.00 2.34 3.37
C ASN A 265 -29.66 1.24 4.39
N THR A 266 -29.52 0.01 3.93
CA THR A 266 -29.17 -1.15 4.77
C THR A 266 -27.77 -0.98 5.36
N ALA A 267 -26.79 -0.62 4.51
CA ALA A 267 -25.42 -0.38 4.95
C ALA A 267 -25.31 0.81 5.91
N TYR A 268 -26.02 1.91 5.63
CA TYR A 268 -26.07 3.07 6.52
C TYR A 268 -26.55 2.70 7.93
N ARG A 269 -27.67 1.95 8.01
CA ARG A 269 -28.25 1.53 9.29
C ARG A 269 -27.27 0.71 10.12
N ARG A 270 -26.62 -0.29 9.49
CA ARG A 270 -25.62 -1.13 10.17
C ARG A 270 -24.48 -0.31 10.75
N ILE A 271 -23.90 0.60 9.97
CA ILE A 271 -22.79 1.44 10.43
C ILE A 271 -23.27 2.39 11.53
N SER A 272 -24.44 3.04 11.36
CA SER A 272 -24.93 3.98 12.35
C SER A 272 -25.26 3.34 13.69
N ASP A 273 -25.83 2.13 13.67
CA ASP A 273 -26.17 1.38 14.89
C ASP A 273 -24.89 0.98 15.63
N TYR A 274 -23.89 0.51 14.89
CA TYR A 274 -22.58 0.19 15.44
C TYR A 274 -21.91 1.40 16.09
N LEU A 275 -21.84 2.54 15.40
CA LEU A 275 -21.20 3.74 15.94
C LEU A 275 -21.88 4.23 17.23
N ARG A 276 -23.22 4.20 17.28
CA ARG A 276 -23.98 4.58 18.49
C ARG A 276 -23.74 3.64 19.67
N GLN A 277 -23.68 2.33 19.43
CA GLN A 277 -23.33 1.36 20.47
C GLN A 277 -21.93 1.65 21.02
N THR A 278 -20.96 1.86 20.13
CA THR A 278 -19.58 2.15 20.55
C THR A 278 -19.39 3.50 21.24
N GLU A 279 -20.24 4.49 20.97
CA GLU A 279 -20.27 5.77 21.72
C GLU A 279 -20.85 5.60 23.12
N THR A 280 -21.84 4.71 23.29
CA THR A 280 -22.49 4.44 24.59
C THR A 280 -21.59 3.62 25.51
N ASP A 281 -20.76 2.74 24.95
CA ASP A 281 -19.84 1.87 25.69
C ASP A 281 -18.53 2.57 26.13
N ARG A 282 -18.33 3.85 25.78
CA ARG A 282 -17.18 4.63 26.29
C ARG A 282 -17.46 5.10 27.71
N PRO A 283 -16.69 4.66 28.73
CA PRO A 283 -16.84 5.18 30.08
C PRO A 283 -16.51 6.67 30.12
N SER A 284 -17.36 7.43 30.81
CA SER A 284 -17.22 8.87 31.09
C SER A 284 -15.92 9.22 31.79
#